data_AF-A0A2V2S6K4-F1
#
_entry.id   AF-A0A2V2S6K4-F1
#
_cell.length_a   1.000
_cell.length_b   1.000
_cell.length_c   1.000
_cell.angle_alpha   90.00
_cell.angle_beta   90.00
_cell.angle_gamma   90.00
#
_symmetry.space_group_name_H-M   'P 1'
#
loop_
_entity.id
_entity.type
_entity.pdbx_description
1 polymer ?
#
loop_
_entity_poly.entity_id
_entity_poly.type
_entity_poly.pdbx_seq_one_letter_code
_entity_poly.pdbx_strand_id
1 'polypeptide(L)'
;MSLDWPVRSIFSNVTFWKCYFWQEGYKLPPDGFLELVNHEEPVSPHQAAYLRQHNATRTKWRYCRLELPLEKHWLRLQFDPQCESINLSLGARSGKCIELGWDDQAHWHPHVLRCEELDLFCRCIAVKDPGLPHPGVSLLLFSRFAPVTDSEDSHRALSVLSEAWKSLKLFDDEEIADFLKMVDFRSTGVEWQRDQQLNWTLHLDRDLHPGTGLYTLRCAENPEFPFEQLRTALNEAAQIAGAQS
;
A
#
# COMPACT_ATOMS: atom_id res chain seq x y z
N MET A 1 17.14 13.36 7.01
CA MET A 1 16.47 13.00 8.29
C MET A 1 16.03 11.56 8.11
N SER A 2 16.56 10.61 8.88
CA SER A 2 16.19 9.19 8.73
C SER A 2 14.69 9.04 9.00
N LEU A 3 13.99 8.28 8.17
CA LEU A 3 12.60 7.93 8.48
C LEU A 3 12.62 6.93 9.64
N ASP A 4 11.75 7.15 10.62
CA ASP A 4 11.57 6.26 11.76
C ASP A 4 10.68 5.07 11.34
N TRP A 5 11.18 4.29 10.39
CA TRP A 5 10.59 3.00 10.01
C TRP A 5 11.01 1.99 11.09
N PRO A 6 10.12 1.65 12.04
CA PRO A 6 10.47 0.78 13.14
C PRO A 6 10.94 -0.56 12.59
N VAL A 7 12.10 -0.99 13.09
CA VAL A 7 12.60 -2.37 12.98
C VAL A 7 12.77 -2.81 11.51
N ARG A 8 13.67 -2.17 10.76
CA ARG A 8 14.08 -2.63 9.41
C ARG A 8 14.42 -4.12 9.34
N SER A 9 14.82 -4.75 10.45
CA SER A 9 15.06 -6.19 10.54
C SER A 9 13.83 -7.06 10.29
N ILE A 10 12.60 -6.57 10.55
CA ILE A 10 11.39 -7.35 10.26
C ILE A 10 11.21 -7.62 8.77
N PHE A 11 11.69 -6.71 7.91
CA PHE A 11 11.62 -6.89 6.46
C PHE A 11 12.61 -7.94 5.95
N SER A 12 13.44 -8.50 6.84
CA SER A 12 14.25 -9.71 6.58
C SER A 12 13.53 -11.00 7.00
N ASN A 13 12.30 -10.92 7.52
CA ASN A 13 11.51 -12.07 7.98
C ASN A 13 10.60 -12.58 6.85
N VAL A 14 10.81 -13.82 6.43
CA VAL A 14 9.99 -14.49 5.40
C VAL A 14 8.52 -14.55 5.82
N THR A 15 8.24 -14.89 7.08
CA THR A 15 6.86 -15.00 7.60
C THR A 15 6.14 -13.66 7.53
N PHE A 16 6.84 -12.54 7.76
CA PHE A 16 6.25 -11.22 7.63
C PHE A 16 5.70 -10.99 6.22
N TRP A 17 6.52 -11.20 5.18
CA TRP A 17 6.08 -10.98 3.80
C TRP A 17 4.96 -11.93 3.38
N LYS A 18 5.02 -13.21 3.82
CA LYS A 18 3.95 -14.18 3.56
C LYS A 18 2.64 -13.76 4.22
N CYS A 19 2.65 -13.31 5.47
CA CYS A 19 1.46 -12.77 6.13
C CYS A 19 1.00 -11.46 5.48
N TYR A 20 1.93 -10.57 5.14
CA TYR A 20 1.63 -9.27 4.55
C TYR A 20 0.97 -9.41 3.18
N PHE A 21 1.36 -10.38 2.35
CA PHE A 21 0.82 -10.58 1.01
C PHE A 21 -0.28 -11.65 0.95
N TRP A 22 -0.02 -12.86 1.43
CA TRP A 22 -0.99 -13.96 1.37
C TRP A 22 -2.00 -13.97 2.51
N GLN A 23 -2.02 -12.93 3.34
CA GLN A 23 -3.00 -12.75 4.41
C GLN A 23 -3.06 -13.96 5.36
N GLU A 24 -1.93 -14.65 5.53
CA GLU A 24 -1.79 -15.79 6.44
C GLU A 24 -1.67 -15.36 7.91
N GLY A 25 -2.12 -14.14 8.24
CA GLY A 25 -2.11 -13.56 9.58
C GLY A 25 -2.85 -14.40 10.62
N TYR A 26 -3.90 -15.09 10.20
CA TYR A 26 -4.66 -16.01 11.06
C TYR A 26 -3.83 -17.20 11.57
N LYS A 27 -2.67 -17.49 10.95
CA LYS A 27 -1.73 -18.52 11.41
C LYS A 27 -0.78 -18.02 12.49
N LEU A 28 -0.71 -16.70 12.72
CA LEU A 28 0.12 -16.10 13.75
C LEU A 28 -0.54 -16.20 15.13
N PRO A 29 0.23 -16.15 16.23
CA PRO A 29 -0.35 -15.96 17.55
C PRO A 29 -1.17 -14.65 17.60
N PRO A 30 -2.11 -14.48 18.55
CA PRO A 30 -2.98 -13.31 18.63
C PRO A 30 -2.25 -11.95 18.66
N ASP A 31 -1.00 -11.95 19.12
CA ASP A 31 -0.17 -10.74 19.22
C ASP A 31 0.72 -10.50 17.99
N GLY A 32 0.72 -11.42 17.01
CA GLY A 32 1.39 -11.29 15.72
C GLY A 32 2.85 -10.83 15.84
N PHE A 33 3.24 -9.91 14.97
CA PHE A 33 4.54 -9.23 15.02
C PHE A 33 4.50 -8.00 15.95
N LEU A 34 4.54 -8.20 17.28
CA LEU A 34 4.55 -7.07 18.23
C LEU A 34 5.71 -6.09 18.00
N GLU A 35 6.84 -6.56 17.45
CA GLU A 35 7.98 -5.71 17.08
C GLU A 35 7.67 -4.67 15.99
N LEU A 36 6.58 -4.85 15.22
CA LEU A 36 6.10 -3.86 14.25
C LEU A 36 5.35 -2.70 14.91
N VAL A 37 4.90 -2.85 16.15
CA VAL A 37 4.08 -1.85 16.82
C VAL A 37 4.92 -0.63 17.18
N ASN A 38 4.74 0.45 16.44
CA ASN A 38 5.31 1.77 16.76
C ASN A 38 4.24 2.79 17.19
N HIS A 39 2.97 2.40 17.18
CA HIS A 39 1.87 3.27 17.58
C HIS A 39 0.81 2.48 18.37
N GLU A 40 0.21 3.16 19.36
CA GLU A 40 -0.94 2.69 20.10
C GLU A 40 -1.98 3.81 20.23
N GLU A 41 -3.25 3.50 20.01
CA GLU A 41 -4.35 4.43 20.24
C GLU A 41 -5.42 3.78 21.13
N PRO A 42 -6.20 4.56 21.91
CA PRO A 42 -7.37 4.03 22.59
C PRO A 42 -8.33 3.39 21.59
N VAL A 43 -8.89 2.24 21.96
CA VAL A 43 -9.90 1.56 21.14
C VAL A 43 -11.09 2.49 20.92
N SER A 44 -11.43 2.74 19.65
CA SER A 44 -12.59 3.55 19.28
C SER A 44 -13.90 2.84 19.66
N PRO A 45 -15.04 3.57 19.80
CA PRO A 45 -16.33 2.93 20.10
C PRO A 45 -16.74 1.84 19.10
N HIS A 46 -16.37 2.01 17.83
CA HIS A 46 -16.61 1.01 16.78
C HIS A 46 -15.73 -0.23 16.99
N GLN A 47 -14.42 -0.05 17.23
CA GLN A 47 -13.51 -1.16 17.54
C GLN A 47 -13.91 -1.87 18.85
N ALA A 48 -14.41 -1.16 19.85
CA ALA A 48 -14.90 -1.74 21.10
C ALA A 48 -16.16 -2.60 20.88
N ALA A 49 -17.00 -2.29 19.89
CA ALA A 49 -18.11 -3.14 19.50
C ALA A 49 -17.61 -4.44 18.84
N TYR A 50 -16.64 -4.34 17.92
CA TYR A 50 -16.00 -5.50 17.29
C TYR A 50 -15.31 -6.42 18.31
N LEU A 51 -14.50 -5.87 19.22
CA LEU A 51 -13.79 -6.64 20.25
C LEU A 51 -14.76 -7.37 21.19
N ARG A 52 -15.92 -6.76 21.51
CA ARG A 52 -16.98 -7.41 22.30
C ARG A 52 -17.60 -8.60 21.59
N GLN A 53 -17.80 -8.52 20.27
CA GLN A 53 -18.31 -9.65 19.48
C GLN A 53 -17.33 -10.82 19.45
N HIS A 54 -16.04 -10.56 19.63
CA HIS A 54 -14.96 -11.56 19.55
C HIS A 54 -14.34 -11.91 20.91
N ASN A 55 -14.99 -11.55 22.03
CA ASN A 55 -14.53 -11.79 23.41
C ASN A 55 -13.10 -11.30 23.70
N ALA A 56 -12.65 -10.25 23.03
CA ALA A 56 -11.32 -9.66 23.21
C ALA A 56 -11.35 -8.49 24.20
N THR A 57 -10.37 -8.43 25.11
CA THR A 57 -10.33 -7.45 26.22
C THR A 57 -9.29 -6.33 26.00
N ARG A 58 -8.92 -6.04 24.75
CA ARG A 58 -7.91 -5.02 24.42
C ARG A 58 -8.45 -3.61 24.71
N THR A 59 -7.66 -2.78 25.39
CA THR A 59 -7.98 -1.36 25.69
C THR A 59 -7.28 -0.38 24.76
N LYS A 60 -6.25 -0.86 24.05
CA LYS A 60 -5.51 -0.12 23.03
C LYS A 60 -5.50 -0.89 21.72
N TRP A 61 -5.64 -0.16 20.63
CA TRP A 61 -5.38 -0.65 19.29
C TRP A 61 -3.90 -0.45 18.98
N ARG A 62 -3.24 -1.52 18.53
CA ARG A 62 -1.80 -1.53 18.23
C ARG A 62 -1.61 -1.73 16.74
N TYR A 63 -0.71 -0.96 16.14
CA TYR A 63 -0.45 -1.05 14.72
C TYR A 63 0.95 -0.55 14.38
N CYS A 64 1.42 -0.98 13.20
CA CYS A 64 2.55 -0.38 12.52
C CYS A 64 2.04 0.78 11.67
N ARG A 65 2.72 1.92 11.74
CA ARG A 65 2.49 3.07 10.87
C ARG A 65 3.81 3.44 10.20
N LEU A 66 3.80 3.40 8.88
CA LEU A 66 4.90 3.84 8.02
C LEU A 66 4.47 5.07 7.26
N GLU A 67 5.26 6.14 7.35
CA GLU A 67 4.95 7.41 6.69
C GLU A 67 6.04 7.77 5.71
N LEU A 68 5.60 8.22 4.54
CA LEU A 68 6.42 8.75 3.46
C LEU A 68 6.21 10.27 3.44
N PRO A 69 7.05 11.05 4.13
CA PRO A 69 6.84 12.48 4.21
C PRO A 69 7.10 13.12 2.84
N LEU A 70 6.17 13.95 2.40
CA LEU A 70 6.32 14.89 1.29
C LEU A 70 6.63 16.27 1.88
N GLU A 71 6.26 17.37 1.23
CA GLU A 71 6.49 18.71 1.80
C GLU A 71 5.37 19.11 2.76
N LYS A 72 4.13 18.92 2.32
CA LYS A 72 2.91 19.30 3.07
C LYS A 72 2.03 18.08 3.38
N HIS A 73 2.29 16.97 2.71
CA HIS A 73 1.56 15.73 2.84
C HIS A 73 2.47 14.60 3.31
N TRP A 74 1.88 13.46 3.65
CA TRP A 74 2.58 12.19 3.75
C TRP A 74 1.70 11.06 3.24
N LEU A 75 2.30 10.10 2.54
CA LEU A 75 1.64 8.84 2.23
C LEU A 75 1.84 7.90 3.42
N ARG A 76 0.76 7.44 4.04
CA ARG A 76 0.79 6.60 5.23
C ARG A 76 0.28 5.21 4.91
N LEU A 77 1.08 4.22 5.22
CA LEU A 77 0.67 2.82 5.31
C LEU A 77 0.49 2.45 6.77
N GLN A 78 -0.65 1.87 7.11
CA GLN A 78 -0.95 1.39 8.44
C GLN A 78 -1.42 -0.05 8.40
N PHE A 79 -0.85 -0.92 9.23
CA PHE A 79 -1.33 -2.30 9.36
C PHE A 79 -1.17 -2.83 10.77
N ASP A 80 -2.07 -3.72 11.17
CA ASP A 80 -1.98 -4.38 12.48
C ASP A 80 -0.87 -5.47 12.50
N PRO A 81 -0.47 -5.95 13.69
CA PRO A 81 0.59 -6.96 13.84
C PRO A 81 0.33 -8.31 13.16
N GLN A 82 -0.90 -8.62 12.80
CA GLN A 82 -1.28 -9.84 12.08
C GLN A 82 -1.41 -9.59 10.57
N CYS A 83 -1.30 -8.32 10.13
CA CYS A 83 -1.54 -7.90 8.75
C CYS A 83 -2.96 -8.24 8.26
N GLU A 84 -3.95 -8.23 9.16
CA GLU A 84 -5.36 -8.50 8.80
C GLU A 84 -6.06 -7.26 8.24
N SER A 85 -5.64 -6.08 8.66
CA SER A 85 -6.06 -4.78 8.15
C SER A 85 -4.85 -4.00 7.69
N ILE A 86 -4.85 -3.60 6.42
CA ILE A 86 -3.82 -2.79 5.78
C ILE A 86 -4.49 -1.59 5.12
N ASN A 87 -4.11 -0.39 5.53
CA ASN A 87 -4.77 0.85 5.13
C ASN A 87 -3.75 1.81 4.52
N LEU A 88 -4.10 2.38 3.38
CA LEU A 88 -3.37 3.44 2.72
C LEU A 88 -4.13 4.76 2.89
N SER A 89 -3.43 5.79 3.37
CA SER A 89 -4.02 7.11 3.56
C SER A 89 -3.05 8.22 3.17
N LEU A 90 -3.60 9.37 2.80
CA LEU A 90 -2.86 10.60 2.61
C LEU A 90 -3.11 11.51 3.81
N GLY A 91 -2.06 11.80 4.57
CA GLY A 91 -2.10 12.80 5.62
C GLY A 91 -1.63 14.17 5.17
N ALA A 92 -2.11 15.19 5.85
CA ALA A 92 -1.70 16.57 5.67
C ALA A 92 -1.16 17.14 6.98
N ARG A 93 -0.31 18.19 6.91
CA ARG A 93 0.24 18.88 8.11
C ARG A 93 -0.81 19.33 9.14
N SER A 94 -2.08 19.46 8.76
CA SER A 94 -3.19 19.72 9.68
C SER A 94 -3.48 18.56 10.65
N GLY A 95 -2.88 17.38 10.44
CA GLY A 95 -3.12 16.16 11.20
C GLY A 95 -4.27 15.31 10.64
N LYS A 96 -5.05 15.84 9.69
CA LYS A 96 -6.11 15.07 9.03
C LYS A 96 -5.49 14.05 8.08
N CYS A 97 -5.91 12.80 8.19
CA CYS A 97 -5.62 11.75 7.21
C CYS A 97 -6.90 11.41 6.44
N ILE A 98 -6.75 11.24 5.13
CA ILE A 98 -7.81 10.85 4.21
C ILE A 98 -7.46 9.47 3.70
N GLU A 99 -8.37 8.52 3.83
CA GLU A 99 -8.19 7.17 3.33
C GLU A 99 -8.19 7.16 1.80
N LEU A 100 -7.23 6.43 1.23
CA LEU A 100 -7.14 6.20 -0.21
C LEU A 100 -7.69 4.82 -0.55
N GLY A 101 -7.37 3.80 0.25
CA GLY A 101 -7.82 2.43 0.07
C GLY A 101 -7.43 1.56 1.25
N TRP A 102 -8.06 0.40 1.37
CA TRP A 102 -7.82 -0.52 2.47
C TRP A 102 -7.96 -1.98 2.02
N ASP A 103 -7.48 -2.88 2.86
CA ASP A 103 -7.66 -4.31 2.75
C ASP A 103 -7.87 -4.87 4.15
N ASP A 104 -9.08 -5.35 4.43
CA ASP A 104 -9.53 -5.85 5.73
C ASP A 104 -10.01 -7.32 5.66
N GLN A 105 -9.63 -8.04 4.61
CA GLN A 105 -10.06 -9.43 4.30
C GLN A 105 -11.57 -9.64 4.10
N ALA A 106 -12.40 -8.61 4.25
CA ALA A 106 -13.86 -8.71 4.13
C ALA A 106 -14.43 -7.84 3.00
N HIS A 107 -13.94 -6.61 2.86
CA HIS A 107 -14.38 -5.60 1.90
C HIS A 107 -13.20 -4.79 1.35
N TRP A 108 -12.20 -5.47 0.80
CA TRP A 108 -10.98 -4.86 0.28
C TRP A 108 -11.25 -3.84 -0.85
N HIS A 109 -10.60 -2.67 -0.81
CA HIS A 109 -10.55 -1.69 -1.91
C HIS A 109 -9.11 -1.17 -2.10
N PRO A 110 -8.12 -2.04 -2.36
CA PRO A 110 -6.72 -1.63 -2.31
C PRO A 110 -6.26 -0.91 -3.60
N HIS A 111 -6.93 -1.11 -4.73
CA HIS A 111 -6.38 -0.76 -6.05
C HIS A 111 -6.56 0.73 -6.41
N VAL A 112 -5.77 1.61 -5.82
CA VAL A 112 -6.03 3.07 -5.84
C VAL A 112 -4.88 3.91 -6.35
N LEU A 113 -3.70 3.33 -6.54
CA LEU A 113 -2.54 3.96 -7.14
C LEU A 113 -2.23 3.35 -8.50
N ARG A 114 -1.72 4.16 -9.41
CA ARG A 114 -1.03 3.64 -10.59
C ARG A 114 0.39 3.19 -10.25
N CYS A 115 0.96 2.30 -11.05
CA CYS A 115 2.36 1.87 -10.88
C CYS A 115 3.35 3.04 -10.95
N GLU A 116 3.13 4.00 -11.85
CA GLU A 116 4.01 5.16 -12.03
C GLU A 116 3.91 6.15 -10.86
N GLU A 117 2.73 6.27 -10.26
CA GLU A 117 2.49 7.08 -9.06
C GLU A 117 3.18 6.47 -7.84
N LEU A 118 3.08 5.15 -7.68
CA LEU A 118 3.78 4.41 -6.65
C LEU A 118 5.32 4.52 -6.80
N ASP A 119 5.82 4.29 -8.02
CA ASP A 119 7.25 4.44 -8.35
C ASP A 119 7.75 5.83 -7.96
N LEU A 120 6.98 6.87 -8.30
CA LEU A 120 7.31 8.25 -7.97
C LEU A 120 7.40 8.49 -6.46
N PHE A 121 6.42 8.02 -5.68
CA PHE A 121 6.48 8.12 -4.23
C PHE A 121 7.69 7.38 -3.68
N CYS A 122 8.00 6.19 -4.19
CA CYS A 122 9.14 5.41 -3.71
C CYS A 122 10.49 6.05 -4.03
N ARG A 123 10.65 6.67 -5.21
CA ARG A 123 11.84 7.45 -5.55
C ARG A 123 12.01 8.66 -4.64
N CYS A 124 10.91 9.36 -4.32
CA CYS A 124 10.93 10.47 -3.36
C CYS A 124 11.47 10.04 -1.98
N ILE A 125 11.10 8.84 -1.50
CA ILE A 125 11.63 8.29 -0.25
C ILE A 125 13.12 8.05 -0.34
N ALA A 126 13.59 7.39 -1.40
CA ALA A 126 15.00 7.03 -1.55
C ALA A 126 15.91 8.28 -1.53
N VAL A 127 15.41 9.41 -2.05
CA VAL A 127 16.08 10.72 -1.93
C VAL A 127 16.15 11.22 -0.48
N LYS A 128 15.09 11.04 0.31
CA LYS A 128 15.00 11.53 1.69
C LYS A 128 15.68 10.63 2.72
N ASP A 129 15.68 9.32 2.49
CA ASP A 129 16.27 8.29 3.35
C ASP A 129 17.06 7.28 2.50
N PRO A 130 18.39 7.43 2.38
CA PRO A 130 19.25 6.50 1.65
C PRO A 130 19.20 5.05 2.18
N GLY A 131 18.70 4.85 3.39
CA GLY A 131 18.51 3.52 3.98
C GLY A 131 17.26 2.79 3.49
N LEU A 132 16.44 3.45 2.67
CA LEU A 132 15.29 2.88 1.97
C LEU A 132 15.49 3.07 0.47
N PRO A 133 16.40 2.29 -0.16
CA PRO A 133 16.70 2.43 -1.57
C PRO A 133 15.49 2.08 -2.44
N HIS A 134 15.50 2.59 -3.67
CA HIS A 134 14.53 2.28 -4.69
C HIS A 134 15.24 1.67 -5.91
N PRO A 135 14.78 0.52 -6.44
CA PRO A 135 13.71 -0.33 -5.91
C PRO A 135 14.06 -0.98 -4.56
N GLY A 136 13.06 -1.29 -3.72
CA GLY A 136 13.28 -1.84 -2.38
C GLY A 136 12.01 -2.05 -1.56
N VAL A 137 12.16 -2.17 -0.24
CA VAL A 137 11.08 -2.50 0.72
C VAL A 137 9.87 -1.57 0.60
N SER A 138 10.08 -0.27 0.41
CA SER A 138 8.99 0.70 0.24
C SER A 138 8.13 0.35 -0.97
N LEU A 139 8.73 0.03 -2.11
CA LEU A 139 7.99 -0.37 -3.30
C LEU A 139 7.16 -1.63 -3.03
N LEU A 140 7.75 -2.63 -2.37
CA LEU A 140 7.07 -3.89 -2.07
C LEU A 140 5.85 -3.67 -1.16
N LEU A 141 6.01 -2.99 -0.02
CA LEU A 141 4.91 -2.76 0.91
C LEU A 141 3.73 -2.05 0.23
N PHE A 142 4.00 -1.00 -0.54
CA PHE A 142 2.93 -0.22 -1.15
C PHE A 142 2.40 -0.84 -2.46
N SER A 143 3.05 -1.86 -3.04
CA SER A 143 2.64 -2.50 -4.30
C SER A 143 1.25 -3.14 -4.25
N ARG A 144 0.78 -3.57 -3.08
CA ARG A 144 -0.60 -4.03 -2.86
C ARG A 144 -1.64 -3.01 -3.35
N PHE A 145 -1.32 -1.72 -3.30
CA PHE A 145 -2.24 -0.64 -3.66
C PHE A 145 -2.13 -0.19 -5.13
N ALA A 146 -1.24 -0.81 -5.90
CA ALA A 146 -0.91 -0.40 -7.27
C ALA A 146 -0.95 -1.60 -8.23
N PRO A 147 -2.14 -1.98 -8.75
CA PRO A 147 -2.22 -3.05 -9.73
C PRO A 147 -1.44 -2.69 -11.00
N VAL A 148 -0.75 -3.69 -11.55
CA VAL A 148 -0.15 -3.64 -12.89
C VAL A 148 -1.26 -3.97 -13.90
N THR A 149 -1.63 -3.00 -14.72
CA THR A 149 -2.66 -3.15 -15.76
C THR A 149 -2.01 -3.25 -17.15
N ASP A 150 -2.80 -3.39 -18.21
CA ASP A 150 -2.32 -3.33 -19.60
C ASP A 150 -1.95 -1.90 -20.03
N SER A 151 -0.95 -1.29 -19.39
CA SER A 151 -0.33 -0.02 -19.80
C SER A 151 0.99 -0.25 -20.54
N GLU A 152 1.45 0.77 -21.28
CA GLU A 152 2.74 0.74 -21.97
C GLU A 152 3.92 0.47 -21.01
N ASP A 153 3.79 0.91 -19.75
CA ASP A 153 4.84 0.79 -18.72
C ASP A 153 4.74 -0.50 -17.88
N SER A 154 3.80 -1.39 -18.19
CA SER A 154 3.51 -2.56 -17.35
C SER A 154 4.68 -3.55 -17.23
N HIS A 155 5.43 -3.78 -18.30
CA HIS A 155 6.65 -4.58 -18.28
C HIS A 155 7.74 -3.97 -17.40
N ARG A 156 7.89 -2.64 -17.44
CA ARG A 156 8.83 -1.91 -16.58
C ARG A 156 8.41 -2.06 -15.12
N ALA A 157 7.13 -1.86 -14.81
CA ALA A 157 6.60 -2.00 -13.45
C ALA A 157 6.91 -3.37 -12.84
N LEU A 158 6.64 -4.47 -13.58
CA LEU A 158 6.94 -5.83 -13.12
C LEU A 158 8.44 -6.09 -12.97
N SER A 159 9.27 -5.54 -13.87
CA SER A 159 10.73 -5.65 -13.75
C SER A 159 11.24 -4.98 -12.48
N VAL A 160 10.79 -3.75 -12.19
CA VAL A 160 11.18 -2.99 -10.99
C VAL A 160 10.69 -3.69 -9.72
N LEU A 161 9.48 -4.27 -9.72
CA LEU A 161 8.98 -5.08 -8.61
C LEU A 161 9.80 -6.37 -8.41
N SER A 162 10.17 -7.06 -9.49
CA SER A 162 11.03 -8.24 -9.43
C SER A 162 12.41 -7.93 -8.84
N GLU A 163 13.00 -6.80 -9.24
CA GLU A 163 14.27 -6.32 -8.67
C GLU A 163 14.14 -5.99 -7.18
N ALA A 164 13.03 -5.36 -6.77
CA ALA A 164 12.75 -5.09 -5.37
C ALA A 164 12.67 -6.39 -4.54
N TRP A 165 11.97 -7.41 -5.03
CA TRP A 165 11.90 -8.72 -4.38
C TRP A 165 13.26 -9.41 -4.28
N LYS A 166 14.02 -9.44 -5.39
CA LYS A 166 15.37 -10.01 -5.44
C LYS A 166 16.33 -9.31 -4.48
N SER A 167 16.15 -8.01 -4.24
CA SER A 167 16.98 -7.24 -3.31
C SER A 167 16.89 -7.72 -1.86
N LEU A 168 15.77 -8.35 -1.48
CA LEU A 168 15.59 -8.92 -0.14
C LEU A 168 16.45 -10.16 0.10
N LYS A 169 16.77 -10.92 -0.96
CA LYS A 169 17.51 -12.20 -0.89
C LYS A 169 16.86 -13.24 0.04
N LEU A 170 15.53 -13.23 0.10
CA LEU A 170 14.73 -14.11 0.97
C LEU A 170 13.97 -15.20 0.22
N PHE A 171 13.75 -15.03 -1.08
CA PHE A 171 12.84 -15.82 -1.90
C PHE A 171 13.55 -16.29 -3.17
N ASP A 172 13.17 -17.45 -3.68
CA ASP A 172 13.59 -17.91 -5.00
C ASP A 172 12.75 -17.30 -6.13
N ASP A 173 13.14 -17.56 -7.38
CA ASP A 173 12.46 -16.99 -8.54
C ASP A 173 10.99 -17.47 -8.69
N GLU A 174 10.64 -18.64 -8.16
CA GLU A 174 9.29 -19.20 -8.20
C GLU A 174 8.38 -18.47 -7.20
N GLU A 175 8.82 -18.32 -5.95
CA GLU A 175 8.12 -17.54 -4.93
C GLU A 175 7.96 -16.07 -5.36
N ILE A 176 8.99 -15.48 -5.98
CA ILE A 176 8.91 -14.11 -6.52
C ILE A 176 7.88 -14.02 -7.64
N ALA A 177 7.81 -15.01 -8.54
CA ALA A 177 6.79 -15.04 -9.58
C ALA A 177 5.37 -15.10 -8.98
N ASP A 178 5.18 -15.84 -7.89
CA ASP A 178 3.89 -15.91 -7.19
C ASP A 178 3.51 -14.59 -6.52
N PHE A 179 4.44 -13.87 -5.91
CA PHE A 179 4.17 -12.51 -5.41
C PHE A 179 3.80 -11.54 -6.52
N LEU A 180 4.47 -11.61 -7.68
CA LEU A 180 4.17 -10.74 -8.81
C LEU A 180 2.76 -10.99 -9.39
N LYS A 181 2.30 -12.24 -9.43
CA LYS A 181 0.93 -12.58 -9.89
C LYS A 181 -0.15 -11.89 -9.08
N MET A 182 0.09 -11.57 -7.81
CA MET A 182 -0.91 -10.92 -6.96
C MET A 182 -1.21 -9.48 -7.34
N VAL A 183 -0.28 -8.82 -8.02
CA VAL A 183 -0.42 -7.43 -8.46
C VAL A 183 -0.51 -7.33 -9.99
N ASP A 184 -0.39 -8.44 -10.73
CA ASP A 184 -0.47 -8.48 -12.19
C ASP A 184 -1.91 -8.70 -12.65
N PHE A 185 -2.56 -7.61 -13.04
CA PHE A 185 -3.91 -7.56 -13.59
C PHE A 185 -3.90 -7.37 -15.10
N ARG A 186 -2.77 -7.56 -15.78
CA ARG A 186 -2.74 -7.57 -17.25
C ARG A 186 -3.63 -8.65 -17.81
N SER A 187 -4.19 -8.41 -18.99
CA SER A 187 -5.12 -9.32 -19.69
C SER A 187 -6.41 -9.64 -18.93
N THR A 188 -6.75 -8.85 -17.89
CA THR A 188 -8.01 -8.97 -17.13
C THR A 188 -9.06 -7.92 -17.51
N GLY A 189 -8.82 -7.14 -18.57
CA GLY A 189 -9.71 -6.05 -19.01
C GLY A 189 -9.73 -4.84 -18.06
N VAL A 190 -8.78 -4.79 -17.12
CA VAL A 190 -8.59 -3.70 -16.17
C VAL A 190 -7.67 -2.65 -16.77
N GLU A 191 -8.11 -1.40 -16.77
CA GLU A 191 -7.32 -0.32 -17.34
C GLU A 191 -7.47 1.00 -16.57
N TRP A 192 -6.37 1.75 -16.50
CA TRP A 192 -6.40 3.12 -16.05
C TRP A 192 -6.86 4.00 -17.20
N GLN A 193 -7.94 4.74 -16.99
CA GLN A 193 -8.45 5.73 -17.92
C GLN A 193 -8.33 7.13 -17.34
N ARG A 194 -8.24 8.12 -18.22
CA ARG A 194 -8.23 9.52 -17.84
C ARG A 194 -9.58 10.15 -18.13
N ASP A 195 -10.22 10.72 -17.12
CA ASP A 195 -11.51 11.38 -17.26
C ASP A 195 -11.38 12.80 -17.86
N GLN A 196 -12.53 13.47 -18.05
CA GLN A 196 -12.59 14.84 -18.59
C GLN A 196 -11.96 15.89 -17.67
N GLN A 197 -11.85 15.60 -16.37
CA GLN A 197 -11.20 16.44 -15.36
C GLN A 197 -9.70 16.13 -15.24
N LEU A 198 -9.17 15.30 -16.14
CA LEU A 198 -7.78 14.84 -16.19
C LEU A 198 -7.39 13.95 -15.01
N ASN A 199 -8.35 13.41 -14.26
CA ASN A 199 -8.13 12.44 -13.20
C ASN A 199 -7.96 11.04 -13.79
N TRP A 200 -7.09 10.25 -13.17
CA TRP A 200 -6.99 8.83 -13.48
C TRP A 200 -7.99 8.05 -12.64
N THR A 201 -8.82 7.24 -13.30
CA THR A 201 -9.77 6.31 -12.70
C THR A 201 -9.46 4.89 -13.19
N LEU A 202 -9.70 3.90 -12.33
CA LEU A 202 -9.52 2.50 -12.68
C LEU A 202 -10.84 1.95 -13.19
N HIS A 203 -10.86 1.57 -14.45
CA HIS A 203 -12.01 1.00 -15.12
C HIS A 203 -11.89 -0.52 -15.17
N LEU A 204 -12.99 -1.21 -14.87
CA LEU A 204 -13.12 -2.64 -14.99
C LEU A 204 -14.41 -2.92 -15.76
N ASP A 205 -14.27 -3.57 -16.91
CA ASP A 205 -15.42 -4.17 -17.58
C ASP A 205 -15.85 -5.44 -16.80
N ARG A 206 -16.84 -5.25 -15.91
CA ARG A 206 -17.36 -6.32 -15.04
C ARG A 206 -18.11 -7.40 -15.82
N ASP A 207 -18.61 -7.08 -17.01
CA ASP A 207 -19.35 -8.02 -17.84
C ASP A 207 -18.39 -8.99 -18.55
N LEU A 208 -17.17 -8.52 -18.87
CA LEU A 208 -16.13 -9.36 -19.46
C LEU A 208 -15.41 -10.24 -18.43
N HIS A 209 -15.29 -9.79 -17.18
CA HIS A 209 -14.50 -10.50 -16.18
C HIS A 209 -15.17 -10.53 -14.77
N PRO A 210 -16.22 -11.33 -14.59
CA PRO A 210 -16.79 -11.55 -13.26
C PRO A 210 -15.76 -12.26 -12.35
N GLY A 211 -15.44 -11.64 -11.21
CA GLY A 211 -14.58 -12.25 -10.19
C GLY A 211 -13.08 -11.96 -10.30
N THR A 212 -12.66 -10.88 -10.98
CA THR A 212 -11.25 -10.43 -11.03
C THR A 212 -10.63 -10.11 -9.67
N GLY A 213 -11.44 -10.03 -8.59
CA GLY A 213 -10.96 -9.63 -7.28
C GLY A 213 -10.52 -8.16 -7.22
N LEU A 214 -10.86 -7.36 -8.24
CA LEU A 214 -10.46 -5.96 -8.30
C LEU A 214 -11.52 -5.05 -7.67
N TYR A 215 -11.07 -4.32 -6.66
CA TYR A 215 -11.86 -3.33 -5.93
C TYR A 215 -11.08 -2.04 -5.75
N THR A 216 -11.72 -0.92 -6.05
CA THR A 216 -11.11 0.40 -6.05
C THR A 216 -12.10 1.43 -5.57
N LEU A 217 -11.61 2.43 -4.85
CA LEU A 217 -12.35 3.66 -4.58
C LEU A 217 -12.12 4.70 -5.67
N ARG A 218 -11.13 4.51 -6.54
CA ARG A 218 -10.69 5.48 -7.54
C ARG A 218 -11.40 5.23 -8.87
N CYS A 219 -12.72 5.39 -8.86
CA CYS A 219 -13.58 5.27 -10.04
C CYS A 219 -14.37 6.57 -10.28
N ALA A 220 -14.99 6.69 -11.45
CA ALA A 220 -15.72 7.91 -11.83
C ALA A 220 -17.00 8.10 -11.00
N GLU A 221 -17.57 7.00 -10.49
CA GLU A 221 -18.80 6.97 -9.73
C GLU A 221 -18.60 7.33 -8.24
N ASN A 222 -17.34 7.46 -7.79
CA ASN A 222 -17.03 7.80 -6.41
C ASN A 222 -16.50 9.24 -6.30
N PRO A 223 -17.39 10.24 -6.09
CA PRO A 223 -16.98 11.64 -5.93
C PRO A 223 -16.26 11.91 -4.60
N GLU A 224 -16.28 10.96 -3.65
CA GLU A 224 -15.61 11.12 -2.35
C GLU A 224 -14.11 10.80 -2.43
N PHE A 225 -13.65 10.17 -3.51
CA PHE A 225 -12.23 9.89 -3.68
C PHE A 225 -11.42 11.21 -3.78
N PRO A 226 -10.32 11.37 -3.03
CA PRO A 226 -9.63 12.65 -2.89
C PRO A 226 -8.66 12.95 -4.05
N PHE A 227 -9.19 13.09 -5.27
CA PHE A 227 -8.41 13.32 -6.49
C PHE A 227 -7.47 14.54 -6.40
N GLU A 228 -7.97 15.67 -5.87
CA GLU A 228 -7.21 16.91 -5.74
C GLU A 228 -6.03 16.78 -4.77
N GLN A 229 -6.26 16.14 -3.62
CA GLN A 229 -5.22 15.95 -2.60
C GLN A 229 -4.16 14.95 -3.10
N LEU A 230 -4.58 13.87 -3.75
CA LEU A 230 -3.65 12.91 -4.36
C LEU A 230 -2.80 13.59 -5.44
N ARG A 231 -3.40 14.38 -6.33
CA ARG A 231 -2.67 15.13 -7.36
C ARG A 231 -1.68 16.12 -6.77
N THR A 232 -2.06 16.82 -5.70
CA THR A 232 -1.16 17.73 -4.97
C THR A 232 0.04 16.97 -4.39
N ALA A 233 -0.20 15.83 -3.75
CA ALA A 233 0.86 14.97 -3.21
C ALA A 233 1.80 14.43 -4.30
N LEU A 234 1.27 14.02 -5.45
CA LEU A 234 2.07 13.57 -6.59
C LEU A 234 2.97 14.68 -7.13
N ASN A 235 2.46 15.91 -7.21
CA ASN A 235 3.27 17.07 -7.62
C ASN A 235 4.42 17.36 -6.63
N GLU A 236 4.17 17.25 -5.32
CA GLU A 236 5.23 17.36 -4.31
C GLU A 236 6.28 16.25 -4.47
N ALA A 237 5.84 15.00 -4.67
CA ALA A 237 6.73 13.87 -4.88
C ALA A 237 7.59 14.05 -6.16
N ALA A 238 7.00 14.56 -7.25
CA ALA A 238 7.70 14.89 -8.50
C ALA A 238 8.77 15.96 -8.29
N GLN A 239 8.49 17.02 -7.53
CA GLN A 239 9.46 18.05 -7.22
C GLN A 239 10.66 17.49 -6.43
N ILE A 240 10.40 16.64 -5.44
CA ILE A 240 11.45 16.03 -4.62
C ILE A 240 12.30 15.07 -5.45
N ALA A 241 11.67 14.20 -6.25
CA ALA A 241 12.38 13.21 -7.07
C ALA A 241 13.14 13.85 -8.24
N GLY A 242 12.61 14.93 -8.82
CA GLY A 242 13.22 15.65 -9.95
C GLY A 242 14.29 16.68 -9.57
N ALA A 243 14.35 17.13 -8.30
CA ALA A 243 15.39 18.05 -7.84
C ALA A 243 16.81 17.44 -7.78
N GLN A 244 16.98 16.16 -8.17
CA GLN A 244 18.27 15.47 -8.23
C GLN A 244 18.67 14.97 -9.64
N SER A 245 17.90 15.31 -10.69
CA SER A 245 18.25 15.03 -12.09
C SER A 245 18.94 16.21 -12.77
#